data_AF-A0A164P4B1-F1
#
_entry.id   AF-A0A164P4B1-F1
#
_cell.length_a   1.000
_cell.length_b   1.000
_cell.length_c   1.000
_cell.angle_alpha   90.00
_cell.angle_beta   90.00
_cell.angle_gamma   90.00
#
_symmetry.space_group_name_H-M   'P 1'
#
loop_
_entity.id
_entity.type
_entity.pdbx_description
1 polymer ?
#
loop_
_entity_poly.entity_id
_entity_poly.type
_entity_poly.pdbx_seq_one_letter_code
_entity_poly.pdbx_strand_id
1 'polypeptide(L)'
;MNNIENSLDIAGRVGFGNLSKQSISRRLSNPGITSRIAAMKDILSDEHRAARLHFARRGRTTVSVWGGMWLAGLTPLYRVMSNLTSAQYVTNVLEGVLLQYVEEVFPAGEPVTFVQDNSTIYNAIHTRNWLVQHPQLIALDWPTKCADMNPIENVWGYLVFFDLVSYEWEKLMTDEAYLQNLIESMPIRLQSVIDAQGGWTRF
;
A
#
# COMPACT_ATOMS: atom_id res chain seq x y z
N MET A 1 -8.24 -14.11 -25.21
CA MET A 1 -7.87 -13.10 -26.21
C MET A 1 -7.82 -11.76 -25.52
N ASN A 2 -6.63 -11.26 -25.19
CA ASN A 2 -6.47 -9.95 -24.57
C ASN A 2 -6.65 -8.89 -25.65
N ASN A 3 -7.72 -8.10 -25.56
CA ASN A 3 -7.88 -6.87 -26.34
C ASN A 3 -6.94 -5.81 -25.77
N ILE A 4 -5.68 -5.87 -26.18
CA ILE A 4 -4.74 -4.76 -25.98
C ILE A 4 -5.01 -3.80 -27.12
N GLU A 5 -5.65 -2.67 -26.81
CA GLU A 5 -5.88 -1.60 -27.77
C GLU A 5 -4.55 -1.14 -28.36
N ASN A 6 -4.43 -1.27 -29.67
CA ASN A 6 -3.22 -0.86 -30.38
C ASN A 6 -3.34 0.61 -30.79
N SER A 7 -2.22 1.18 -31.25
CA SER A 7 -2.14 2.60 -31.65
C SER A 7 -3.20 3.07 -32.66
N LEU A 8 -3.77 2.19 -33.49
CA LEU A 8 -4.87 2.55 -34.40
C LEU A 8 -6.21 2.66 -33.67
N ASP A 9 -6.46 1.82 -32.67
CA ASP A 9 -7.70 1.82 -31.90
C ASP A 9 -7.83 3.13 -31.12
N ILE A 10 -6.70 3.60 -30.56
CA ILE A 10 -6.60 4.90 -29.88
C ILE A 10 -6.81 6.03 -30.89
N ALA A 11 -6.11 6.03 -32.03
CA ALA A 11 -6.23 7.07 -33.06
C ALA A 11 -7.65 7.18 -33.64
N GLY A 12 -8.37 6.07 -33.78
CA GLY A 12 -9.77 6.05 -34.19
C GLY A 12 -10.69 6.76 -33.19
N ARG A 13 -10.46 6.58 -31.88
CA ARG A 13 -11.28 7.22 -30.82
C ARG A 13 -11.05 8.71 -30.68
N VAL A 14 -9.84 9.22 -30.95
CA VAL A 14 -9.52 10.66 -30.86
C VAL A 14 -9.81 11.43 -32.17
N GLY A 15 -10.49 10.80 -33.14
CA GLY A 15 -10.89 11.46 -34.39
C GLY A 15 -9.80 11.50 -35.48
N PHE A 16 -8.74 10.69 -35.36
CA PHE A 16 -7.62 10.63 -36.30
C PHE A 16 -7.59 9.33 -37.12
N GLY A 17 -8.75 8.71 -37.39
CA GLY A 17 -8.89 7.41 -38.05
C GLY A 17 -8.28 7.29 -39.45
N ASN A 18 -7.89 8.41 -40.08
CA ASN A 18 -7.28 8.45 -41.41
C ASN A 18 -5.74 8.44 -41.39
N LEU A 19 -5.10 8.41 -40.21
CA LEU A 19 -3.65 8.40 -40.10
C LEU A 19 -3.08 6.98 -40.22
N SER A 20 -2.04 6.83 -41.05
CA SER A 20 -1.31 5.56 -41.15
C SER A 20 -0.50 5.28 -39.87
N LYS A 21 -0.31 3.99 -39.55
CA LYS A 21 0.53 3.53 -38.43
C LYS A 21 1.92 4.19 -38.42
N GLN A 22 2.50 4.39 -39.61
CA GLN A 22 3.82 5.02 -39.77
C GLN A 22 3.82 6.49 -39.35
N SER A 23 2.75 7.23 -39.67
CA SER A 23 2.61 8.64 -39.31
C SER A 23 2.44 8.82 -37.79
N ILE A 24 1.69 7.92 -37.16
CA ILE A 24 1.52 7.88 -35.69
C ILE A 24 2.86 7.55 -35.02
N SER A 25 3.54 6.49 -35.47
CA SER A 25 4.83 6.09 -34.92
C SER A 25 5.88 7.21 -35.00
N ARG A 26 6.01 7.87 -36.16
CA ARG A 26 6.93 8.99 -36.34
C ARG A 26 6.62 10.16 -35.40
N ARG A 27 5.34 10.49 -35.21
CA ARG A 27 4.91 11.59 -34.33
C ARG A 27 5.11 11.29 -32.84
N LEU A 28 5.07 10.02 -32.43
CA LEU A 28 5.37 9.60 -31.06
C LEU A 28 6.88 9.57 -30.80
N SER A 29 7.70 9.17 -31.79
CA SER A 29 9.16 9.13 -31.64
C SER A 29 9.82 10.52 -31.64
N ASN A 30 9.26 11.51 -32.34
CA ASN A 30 9.83 12.86 -32.44
C ASN A 30 9.97 13.60 -31.09
N PRO A 31 9.00 13.53 -30.15
CA PRO A 31 9.16 14.02 -28.78
C PRO A 31 9.87 13.04 -27.83
N GLY A 32 10.45 11.95 -28.34
CA GLY A 32 11.18 10.95 -27.53
C GLY A 32 10.29 9.93 -26.82
N ILE A 33 9.01 9.80 -27.18
CA ILE A 33 8.11 8.83 -26.55
C ILE A 33 8.34 7.46 -27.19
N THR A 34 9.11 6.61 -26.50
CA THR A 34 9.33 5.21 -26.86
C THR A 34 8.26 4.32 -26.25
N SER A 35 7.68 3.41 -27.03
CA SER A 35 6.81 2.36 -26.48
C SER A 35 7.60 1.46 -25.54
N ARG A 36 7.21 1.39 -24.27
CA ARG A 36 7.73 0.38 -23.33
C ARG A 36 6.71 -0.75 -23.23
N ILE A 37 7.14 -1.98 -23.45
CA ILE A 37 6.35 -3.18 -23.12
C ILE A 37 6.50 -3.38 -21.62
N ALA A 38 5.37 -3.49 -20.89
CA ALA A 38 5.41 -3.86 -19.48
C ALA A 38 6.15 -5.20 -19.35
N ALA A 39 7.26 -5.23 -18.59
CA ALA A 39 8.02 -6.45 -18.40
C ALA A 39 7.10 -7.50 -17.74
N MET A 40 6.84 -8.61 -18.45
CA MET A 40 6.28 -9.79 -17.81
C MET A 40 7.34 -10.31 -16.84
N LYS A 41 7.08 -10.14 -15.56
CA LYS A 41 7.94 -10.63 -14.50
C LYS A 41 7.60 -12.11 -14.29
N ASP A 42 8.47 -13.00 -14.75
CA ASP A 42 8.34 -14.46 -14.59
C ASP A 42 8.60 -14.88 -13.13
N ILE A 43 7.70 -14.51 -12.19
CA ILE A 43 7.85 -14.78 -10.74
C ILE A 43 6.94 -15.91 -10.21
N LEU A 44 6.30 -16.67 -11.09
CA LEU A 44 5.34 -17.68 -10.64
C LEU A 44 5.87 -19.07 -10.96
N SER A 45 6.33 -19.75 -9.91
CA SER A 45 6.55 -21.20 -9.92
C SER A 45 5.22 -21.92 -10.24
N ASP A 46 5.30 -23.16 -10.70
CA ASP A 46 4.10 -23.93 -11.04
C ASP A 46 3.21 -24.18 -9.81
N GLU A 47 3.80 -24.23 -8.62
CA GLU A 47 3.09 -24.27 -7.35
C GLU A 47 2.31 -22.96 -7.09
N HIS A 48 2.92 -21.80 -7.31
CA HIS A 48 2.22 -20.51 -7.25
C HIS A 48 1.06 -20.46 -8.25
N ARG A 49 1.25 -20.98 -9.48
CA ARG A 49 0.20 -21.01 -10.50
C ARG A 49 -0.97 -21.91 -10.10
N ALA A 50 -0.70 -23.08 -9.52
CA ALA A 50 -1.72 -24.03 -9.06
C ALA A 50 -2.52 -23.48 -7.86
N ALA A 51 -1.84 -22.91 -6.87
CA ALA A 51 -2.48 -22.28 -5.71
C ALA A 51 -3.38 -21.11 -6.14
N ARG A 52 -2.90 -20.26 -7.05
CA ARG A 52 -3.67 -19.14 -7.61
C ARG A 52 -4.90 -19.61 -8.40
N LEU A 53 -4.78 -20.68 -9.17
CA LEU A 53 -5.90 -21.26 -9.92
C LEU A 53 -6.96 -21.86 -8.97
N HIS A 54 -6.53 -22.51 -7.90
CA HIS A 54 -7.42 -23.03 -6.86
C HIS A 54 -8.12 -21.91 -6.07
N PHE A 55 -7.37 -20.86 -5.68
CA PHE A 55 -7.89 -19.66 -5.02
C PHE A 55 -8.93 -18.94 -5.88
N ALA A 56 -8.61 -18.68 -7.16
CA ALA A 56 -9.51 -17.99 -8.09
C ALA A 56 -10.83 -18.74 -8.35
N ARG A 57 -10.83 -20.07 -8.20
CA ARG A 57 -12.02 -20.92 -8.38
C ARG A 57 -12.93 -20.97 -7.15
N ARG A 58 -12.49 -20.56 -5.96
CA ARG A 58 -13.27 -20.60 -4.70
C ARG A 58 -14.14 -19.37 -4.43
N GLY A 59 -14.09 -18.34 -5.26
CA GLY A 59 -14.73 -17.05 -4.99
C GLY A 59 -13.84 -16.09 -4.18
N ARG A 60 -14.34 -14.88 -3.91
CA ARG A 60 -13.55 -13.79 -3.30
C ARG A 60 -13.32 -14.06 -1.81
N THR A 61 -12.19 -14.66 -1.46
CA THR A 61 -11.75 -14.80 -0.06
C THR A 61 -10.92 -13.57 0.31
N THR A 62 -11.38 -12.79 1.28
CA THR A 62 -10.64 -11.64 1.84
C THR A 62 -10.18 -11.96 3.26
N VAL A 63 -8.97 -11.53 3.60
CA VAL A 63 -8.27 -11.72 4.86
C VAL A 63 -7.94 -10.29 5.24
N SER A 64 -8.57 -9.86 6.31
CA SER A 64 -8.30 -8.56 6.89
C SER A 64 -7.11 -8.71 7.82
N VAL A 65 -6.15 -7.81 7.71
CA VAL A 65 -4.97 -7.76 8.57
C VAL A 65 -4.74 -6.33 9.03
N TRP A 66 -4.02 -6.19 10.13
CA TRP A 66 -3.43 -4.94 10.56
C TRP A 66 -1.92 -5.13 10.69
N GLY A 67 -1.17 -4.11 10.29
CA GLY A 67 0.27 -4.05 10.46
C GLY A 67 0.71 -2.59 10.43
N GLY A 68 1.86 -2.32 11.04
CA GLY A 68 2.54 -1.04 11.01
C GLY A 68 3.91 -1.16 10.35
N MET A 69 4.46 -0.02 9.93
CA MET A 69 5.82 0.09 9.41
C MET A 69 6.52 1.32 9.97
N TRP A 70 7.84 1.25 10.07
CA TRP A 70 8.71 2.36 10.43
C TRP A 70 10.07 2.21 9.73
N LEU A 71 11.00 3.13 9.99
CA LEU A 71 12.28 3.22 9.25
C LEU A 71 13.07 1.91 9.20
N ALA A 72 13.16 1.19 10.33
CA ALA A 72 13.98 -0.02 10.40
C ALA A 72 13.16 -1.32 10.36
N GLY A 73 11.85 -1.29 10.13
CA GLY A 73 11.10 -2.54 10.15
C GLY A 73 9.58 -2.45 10.09
N LEU A 74 8.96 -3.63 10.21
CA LEU A 74 7.52 -3.82 10.28
C LEU A 74 7.13 -4.32 11.66
N THR A 75 5.92 -4.00 12.11
CA THR A 75 5.34 -4.63 13.32
C THR A 75 4.96 -6.09 13.02
N PRO A 76 4.69 -6.91 14.05
CA PRO A 76 3.94 -8.13 13.86
C PRO A 76 2.61 -7.88 13.14
N LEU A 77 2.20 -8.80 12.28
CA LEU A 77 0.88 -8.77 11.64
C LEU A 77 -0.19 -9.29 12.58
N TYR A 78 -1.26 -8.53 12.73
CA TYR A 78 -2.47 -8.98 13.39
C TYR A 78 -3.51 -9.41 12.36
N ARG A 79 -3.95 -10.68 12.43
CA ARG A 79 -5.03 -11.18 11.58
C ARG A 79 -6.39 -10.81 12.17
N VAL A 80 -7.17 -10.04 11.42
CA VAL A 80 -8.52 -9.64 11.77
C VAL A 80 -9.48 -10.72 11.29
N MET A 81 -10.01 -11.51 12.22
CA MET A 81 -10.82 -12.69 11.91
C MET A 81 -12.29 -12.37 11.59
N SER A 82 -12.79 -11.22 12.03
CA SER A 82 -14.16 -10.74 11.83
C SER A 82 -14.17 -9.21 11.78
N ASN A 83 -15.34 -8.56 11.79
CA ASN A 83 -15.40 -7.09 11.83
C ASN A 83 -14.67 -6.55 13.06
N LEU A 84 -13.72 -5.65 12.84
CA LEU A 84 -12.94 -5.01 13.90
C LEU A 84 -13.77 -3.91 14.56
N THR A 85 -14.15 -4.08 15.82
CA THR A 85 -14.77 -3.01 16.62
C THR A 85 -13.71 -2.11 17.25
N SER A 86 -14.09 -0.91 17.73
CA SER A 86 -13.17 -0.02 18.45
C SER A 86 -12.58 -0.68 19.70
N ALA A 87 -13.38 -1.46 20.44
CA ALA A 87 -12.88 -2.21 21.59
C ALA A 87 -11.83 -3.26 21.18
N GLN A 88 -12.12 -4.05 20.14
CA GLN A 88 -11.16 -5.04 19.63
C GLN A 88 -9.91 -4.41 19.03
N TYR A 89 -10.04 -3.22 18.42
CA TYR A 89 -8.88 -2.47 17.94
C TYR A 89 -7.98 -2.04 19.11
N VAL A 90 -8.57 -1.49 20.17
CA VAL A 90 -7.82 -1.13 21.37
C VAL A 90 -7.12 -2.35 21.98
N THR A 91 -7.87 -3.41 22.29
CA THR A 91 -7.30 -4.55 23.04
C THR A 91 -6.35 -5.40 22.21
N ASN A 92 -6.72 -5.70 20.97
CA ASN A 92 -5.99 -6.70 20.19
C ASN A 92 -4.90 -6.09 19.31
N VAL A 93 -5.04 -4.81 18.95
CA VAL A 93 -4.12 -4.14 18.03
C VAL A 93 -3.27 -3.11 18.76
N LEU A 94 -3.88 -2.13 19.41
CA LEU A 94 -3.12 -1.08 20.09
C LEU A 94 -2.36 -1.64 21.30
N GLU A 95 -3.06 -2.29 22.24
CA GLU A 95 -2.44 -2.93 23.41
C GLU A 95 -1.67 -4.20 23.04
N GLY A 96 -2.31 -5.09 22.29
CA GLY A 96 -1.80 -6.43 22.04
C GLY A 96 -0.64 -6.53 21.04
N VAL A 97 -0.43 -5.50 20.20
CA VAL A 97 0.62 -5.52 19.17
C VAL A 97 1.43 -4.24 19.18
N LEU A 98 0.81 -3.08 18.97
CA LEU A 98 1.55 -1.84 18.73
C LEU A 98 2.29 -1.36 19.98
N LEU A 99 1.63 -1.28 21.14
CA LEU A 99 2.23 -0.80 22.38
C LEU A 99 3.35 -1.73 22.83
N GLN A 100 3.12 -3.04 22.83
CA GLN A 100 4.15 -4.03 23.16
C GLN A 100 5.37 -3.91 22.24
N TYR A 101 5.15 -3.81 20.94
CA TYR A 101 6.22 -3.61 19.97
C TYR A 101 6.97 -2.31 20.21
N VAL A 102 6.26 -1.22 20.51
CA VAL A 102 6.88 0.08 20.77
C VAL A 102 7.72 0.07 22.04
N GLU A 103 7.23 -0.55 23.11
CA GLU A 103 7.98 -0.69 24.37
C GLU A 103 9.23 -1.55 24.21
N GLU A 104 9.18 -2.56 23.34
CA GLU A 104 10.34 -3.42 23.02
C GLU A 104 11.37 -2.70 22.14
N VAL A 105 10.92 -2.04 21.07
CA VAL A 105 11.79 -1.50 20.00
C VAL A 105 12.27 -0.07 20.28
N PHE A 106 11.50 0.73 21.01
CA PHE A 106 11.83 2.13 21.35
C PHE A 106 11.95 2.34 22.87
N PRO A 107 12.90 1.66 23.55
CA PRO A 107 13.01 1.69 25.02
C PRO A 107 13.48 3.02 25.59
N ALA A 108 13.89 3.97 24.74
CA ALA A 108 14.37 5.29 25.15
C ALA A 108 13.27 6.18 25.77
N GLY A 109 12.00 5.75 25.72
CA GLY A 109 10.89 6.40 26.42
C GLY A 109 10.35 7.65 25.73
N GLU A 110 10.85 7.99 24.54
CA GLU A 110 10.22 9.02 23.72
C GLU A 110 8.90 8.50 23.11
N PRO A 111 7.83 9.32 23.15
CA PRO A 111 6.58 8.98 22.49
C PRO A 111 6.75 8.69 21.00
N VAL A 112 6.20 7.56 20.54
CA VAL A 112 6.17 7.22 19.12
C VAL A 112 4.97 7.88 18.48
N THR A 113 5.23 8.70 17.46
CA THR A 113 4.16 9.23 16.61
C THR A 113 3.85 8.24 15.51
N PHE A 114 2.57 7.88 15.35
CA PHE A 114 2.13 6.94 14.32
C PHE A 114 1.01 7.53 13.46
N VAL A 115 0.92 7.05 12.23
CA VAL A 115 -0.11 7.41 11.26
C VAL A 115 -1.10 6.26 11.13
N GLN A 116 -2.39 6.56 11.23
CA GLN A 116 -3.49 5.65 10.94
C GLN A 116 -4.49 6.34 10.00
N ASP A 117 -5.24 5.56 9.22
CA ASP A 117 -6.24 6.12 8.32
C ASP A 117 -7.41 6.79 9.07
N ASN A 118 -8.29 7.49 8.36
CA ASN A 118 -9.44 8.16 8.97
C ASN A 118 -10.67 7.23 9.11
N SER A 119 -10.49 5.96 9.48
CA SER A 119 -11.59 5.02 9.71
C SER A 119 -12.44 5.40 10.92
N THR A 120 -13.73 5.04 10.87
CA THR A 120 -14.69 5.29 11.96
C THR A 120 -14.31 4.59 13.26
N ILE A 121 -13.62 3.46 13.16
CA ILE A 121 -13.14 2.67 14.31
C ILE A 121 -12.04 3.44 15.05
N TYR A 122 -11.12 4.06 14.32
CA TYR A 122 -9.96 4.74 14.88
C TYR A 122 -10.34 6.09 15.51
N ASN A 123 -11.40 6.71 15.00
CA ASN A 123 -11.98 7.94 15.54
C ASN A 123 -13.04 7.72 16.61
N ALA A 124 -13.38 6.48 16.94
CA ALA A 124 -14.32 6.19 18.00
C ALA A 124 -13.84 6.79 19.33
N ILE A 125 -14.77 7.32 20.12
CA ILE A 125 -14.49 7.94 21.43
C ILE A 125 -13.66 7.01 22.31
N HIS A 126 -13.97 5.71 22.28
CA HIS A 126 -13.27 4.70 23.05
C HIS A 126 -11.78 4.60 22.66
N THR A 127 -11.46 4.52 21.36
CA THR A 127 -10.08 4.51 20.87
C THR A 127 -9.33 5.80 21.19
N ARG A 128 -9.98 6.96 21.00
CA ARG A 128 -9.36 8.27 21.32
C ARG A 128 -9.06 8.41 22.81
N ASN A 129 -10.00 8.02 23.67
CA ASN A 129 -9.81 8.06 25.12
C ASN A 129 -8.68 7.14 25.57
N TRP A 130 -8.56 5.96 24.95
CA TRP A 130 -7.47 5.05 25.22
C TRP A 130 -6.12 5.67 24.85
N LEU A 131 -6.00 6.29 23.67
CA LEU A 131 -4.76 6.96 23.24
C LEU A 131 -4.35 8.11 24.17
N VAL A 132 -5.32 8.87 24.71
CA VAL A 132 -5.04 9.93 25.71
C VAL A 132 -4.42 9.36 26.99
N GLN A 133 -4.75 8.12 27.35
CA GLN A 133 -4.22 7.45 28.54
C GLN A 133 -2.85 6.79 28.31
N HIS A 134 -2.39 6.67 27.07
CA HIS A 134 -1.16 5.99 26.69
C HIS A 134 -0.23 6.94 25.92
N PRO A 135 0.44 7.89 26.64
CA PRO A 135 1.26 8.93 26.02
C PRO A 135 2.48 8.40 25.26
N GLN A 136 2.81 7.11 25.37
CA GLN A 136 3.83 6.43 24.57
C GLN A 136 3.46 6.40 23.09
N LEU A 137 2.16 6.49 22.75
CA LEU A 137 1.65 6.45 21.39
C LEU A 137 0.90 7.75 21.07
N ILE A 138 1.41 8.50 20.10
CA ILE A 138 0.79 9.74 19.62
C ILE A 138 0.24 9.49 18.21
N ALA A 139 -1.08 9.45 18.07
CA ALA A 139 -1.71 9.41 16.75
C ALA A 139 -1.59 10.78 16.07
N LEU A 140 -0.96 10.83 14.89
CA LEU A 140 -0.90 12.03 14.09
C LEU A 140 -2.29 12.39 13.53
N ASP A 141 -2.63 13.68 13.51
CA ASP A 141 -3.85 14.16 12.87
C ASP A 141 -3.69 14.04 11.34
N TRP A 142 -4.15 12.91 10.79
CA TRP A 142 -3.97 12.57 9.38
C TRP A 142 -5.18 13.02 8.54
N PRO A 143 -4.97 13.72 7.42
CA PRO A 143 -6.05 14.19 6.56
C PRO A 143 -6.88 13.04 5.96
N THR A 144 -8.16 13.32 5.71
CA THR A 144 -9.09 12.34 5.14
C THR A 144 -8.76 12.09 3.67
N LYS A 145 -8.86 10.83 3.21
CA LYS A 145 -8.57 10.39 1.82
C LYS A 145 -7.10 10.55 1.37
N CYS A 146 -6.16 10.53 2.31
CA CYS A 146 -4.72 10.61 2.03
C CYS A 146 -4.04 9.24 2.12
N ALA A 147 -4.61 8.24 1.45
CA ALA A 147 -4.03 6.89 1.42
C ALA A 147 -2.73 6.85 0.57
N ASP A 148 -2.68 7.58 -0.54
CA ASP A 148 -1.49 7.72 -1.40
C ASP A 148 -0.26 8.30 -0.68
N MET A 149 -0.53 9.08 0.37
CA MET A 149 0.49 9.65 1.24
C MET A 149 1.03 8.67 2.29
N ASN A 150 0.37 7.53 2.52
CA ASN A 150 0.79 6.54 3.51
C ASN A 150 1.70 5.48 2.87
N PRO A 151 3.00 5.39 3.22
CA PRO A 151 3.93 4.44 2.60
C PRO A 151 3.54 2.98 2.74
N ILE A 152 2.75 2.64 3.76
CA ILE A 152 2.32 1.25 3.99
C ILE A 152 1.40 0.75 2.87
N GLU A 153 0.73 1.63 2.12
CA GLU A 153 -0.06 1.23 0.95
C GLU A 153 0.81 0.59 -0.13
N ASN A 154 2.09 0.97 -0.25
CA ASN A 154 3.02 0.31 -1.15
C ASN A 154 3.39 -1.10 -0.66
N VAL A 155 3.50 -1.28 0.66
CA VAL A 155 3.72 -2.60 1.27
C VAL A 155 2.51 -3.49 0.98
N TRP A 156 1.29 -3.00 1.20
CA TRP A 156 0.07 -3.73 0.85
C TRP A 156 -0.04 -4.03 -0.64
N GLY A 157 0.35 -3.09 -1.50
CA GLY A 157 0.44 -3.26 -2.94
C GLY A 157 1.47 -4.30 -3.40
N TYR A 158 2.47 -4.62 -2.57
CA TYR A 158 3.41 -5.72 -2.81
C TYR A 158 2.83 -7.07 -2.39
N LEU A 159 2.03 -7.10 -1.32
CA LEU A 159 1.53 -8.31 -0.65
C LEU A 159 0.26 -8.94 -1.29
N VAL A 160 -0.03 -8.65 -2.56
CA VAL A 160 -1.30 -8.99 -3.25
C VAL A 160 -1.58 -10.51 -3.35
N PHE A 161 -0.67 -11.39 -2.92
CA PHE A 161 -0.86 -12.85 -2.91
C PHE A 161 -1.06 -13.42 -1.51
N PHE A 162 -2.31 -13.81 -1.27
CA PHE A 162 -2.92 -14.08 0.03
C PHE A 162 -2.41 -15.29 0.81
N ASP A 163 -1.95 -16.35 0.15
CA ASP A 163 -1.60 -17.60 0.84
C ASP A 163 -0.24 -17.52 1.57
N LEU A 164 0.48 -16.40 1.40
CA LEU A 164 1.82 -16.18 1.95
C LEU A 164 1.96 -14.79 2.60
N VAL A 165 0.88 -14.09 2.96
CA VAL A 165 0.99 -12.72 3.51
C VAL A 165 1.95 -12.68 4.71
N SER A 166 1.86 -13.65 5.63
CA SER A 166 2.82 -13.76 6.74
C SER A 166 4.25 -14.04 6.27
N TYR A 167 4.44 -14.93 5.30
CA TYR A 167 5.76 -15.28 4.75
C TYR A 167 6.40 -14.12 3.98
N GLU A 168 5.64 -13.43 3.12
CA GLU A 168 6.11 -12.27 2.38
C GLU A 168 6.31 -11.07 3.31
N TRP A 169 5.51 -10.93 4.37
CA TRP A 169 5.76 -9.94 5.44
C TRP A 169 7.08 -10.23 6.14
N GLU A 170 7.33 -11.47 6.54
CA GLU A 170 8.60 -11.91 7.13
C GLU A 170 9.78 -11.65 6.19
N LYS A 171 9.61 -11.90 4.90
CA LYS A 171 10.64 -11.59 3.91
C LYS A 171 10.89 -10.08 3.78
N LEU A 172 9.84 -9.26 3.74
CA LEU A 172 9.98 -7.81 3.72
C LEU A 172 10.62 -7.25 5.01
N MET A 173 10.38 -7.88 6.16
CA MET A 173 11.09 -7.53 7.40
C MET A 173 12.61 -7.67 7.28
N THR A 174 13.11 -8.48 6.34
CA THR A 174 14.55 -8.64 6.07
C THR A 174 15.10 -7.71 4.98
N ASP A 175 14.23 -6.98 4.27
CA ASP A 175 14.63 -6.03 3.21
C ASP A 175 14.64 -4.60 3.75
N GLU A 176 15.64 -4.30 4.59
CA GLU A 176 15.81 -2.98 5.21
C GLU A 176 15.89 -1.86 4.18
N ALA A 177 16.56 -2.10 3.05
CA ALA A 177 16.74 -1.10 2.00
C ALA A 177 15.39 -0.70 1.38
N TYR A 178 14.51 -1.66 1.14
CA TYR A 178 13.16 -1.36 0.64
C TYR A 178 12.35 -0.53 1.65
N LEU A 179 12.36 -0.91 2.93
CA LEU A 179 11.61 -0.21 3.98
C LEU A 179 12.13 1.21 4.22
N GLN A 180 13.46 1.39 4.27
CA GLN A 180 14.09 2.71 4.39
C GLN A 180 13.70 3.61 3.22
N ASN A 181 13.83 3.12 1.98
CA ASN A 181 13.44 3.91 0.80
C ASN A 181 11.97 4.34 0.83
N LEU A 182 11.06 3.51 1.36
CA LEU A 182 9.66 3.88 1.51
C LEU A 182 9.46 5.01 2.52
N ILE A 183 10.07 4.92 3.70
CA ILE A 183 9.95 5.96 4.73
C ILE A 183 10.65 7.25 4.29
N GLU A 184 11.84 7.16 3.70
CA GLU A 184 12.58 8.29 3.16
C GLU A 184 11.90 8.94 1.95
N SER A 185 10.97 8.24 1.28
CA SER A 185 10.16 8.83 0.22
C SER A 185 9.11 9.83 0.72
N MET A 186 8.83 9.87 2.03
CA MET A 186 7.78 10.70 2.61
C MET A 186 7.87 12.19 2.23
N PRO A 187 9.03 12.87 2.35
CA PRO A 187 9.14 14.27 1.95
C PRO A 187 8.76 14.52 0.49
N ILE A 188 9.13 13.61 -0.42
CA ILE A 188 8.81 13.73 -1.86
C ILE A 188 7.32 13.49 -2.13
N ARG A 189 6.68 12.56 -1.40
CA ARG A 189 5.23 12.36 -1.47
C ARG A 189 4.48 13.62 -1.03
N LEU A 190 4.86 14.17 0.12
CA LEU A 190 4.29 15.42 0.64
C LEU A 190 4.47 16.58 -0.36
N GLN A 191 5.67 16.73 -0.93
CA GLN A 191 5.93 17.74 -1.94
C GLN A 191 5.07 17.53 -3.20
N SER A 192 4.88 16.30 -3.63
CA SER A 192 4.04 15.99 -4.80
C SER A 192 2.57 16.36 -4.57
N VAL A 193 2.06 16.22 -3.34
CA VAL A 193 0.70 16.67 -2.98
C VAL A 193 0.62 18.20 -2.98
N ILE A 194 1.65 18.89 -2.49
CA ILE A 194 1.74 20.35 -2.52
C ILE A 194 1.71 20.85 -3.98
N ASP A 195 2.54 20.26 -4.84
CA ASP A 195 2.62 20.60 -6.25
C ASP A 195 1.30 20.32 -6.98
N ALA A 196 0.58 19.26 -6.56
CA ALA A 196 -0.74 18.90 -7.07
C ALA A 196 -1.89 19.71 -6.42
N GLN A 197 -1.60 20.66 -5.52
CA GLN A 197 -2.60 21.44 -4.77
C GLN A 197 -3.64 20.57 -4.06
N GLY A 198 -3.20 19.45 -3.48
CA GLY A 198 -4.07 18.47 -2.82
C GLY A 198 -4.75 17.47 -3.77
N GLY A 199 -4.38 17.49 -5.06
CA GLY A 199 -4.81 16.49 -6.04
C GLY A 199 -4.07 15.15 -5.91
N TRP A 200 -4.57 14.14 -6.61
CA TRP A 200 -3.99 12.79 -6.64
C TRP A 200 -2.56 12.82 -7.17
N THR A 201 -1.69 12.05 -6.51
CA THR A 201 -0.29 11.92 -6.91
C THR A 201 -0.04 10.60 -7.65
N ARG A 202 1.19 10.42 -8.15
CA ARG A 202 1.62 9.17 -8.81
C ARG A 202 1.94 8.03 -7.82
N PHE A 203 1.94 8.35 -6.53
CA PHE A 203 2.34 7.46 -5.45
C PHE A 203 1.19 6.58 -4.99
#